data_AF-W5YTX4-F1
#
_entry.id   AF-W5YTX4-F1
#
_cell.length_a   1.000
_cell.length_b   1.000
_cell.length_c   1.000
_cell.angle_alpha   90.00
_cell.angle_beta   90.00
_cell.angle_gamma   90.00
#
_symmetry.space_group_name_H-M   'P 1'
#
loop_
_entity.id
_entity.type
_entity.pdbx_description
1 polymer ?
#
loop_
_entity_poly.entity_id
_entity_poly.type
_entity_poly.pdbx_seq_one_letter_code
_entity_poly.pdbx_strand_id
1 'polypeptide(L)'
;MRIRSYAQNGVFVPSLAFLDRNFEPVRLVTDLVTPYEPETWSRRGFLEAWVPVFPGQGERWVVLYTRSSDLAGQTVIEAGAGKKPKVIPHVTKGEVGLKMVEQD
;
A
#
# COMPACT_ATOMS: atom_id res chain seq x y z
N MET A 1 -3.36 -11.20 2.14
CA MET A 1 -2.01 -10.67 1.80
C MET A 1 -1.81 -9.34 2.52
N ARG A 2 -0.64 -9.16 3.14
CA ARG A 2 -0.25 -7.91 3.78
C ARG A 2 0.71 -7.15 2.86
N ILE A 3 0.46 -5.86 2.70
CA ILE A 3 1.27 -4.93 1.93
C ILE A 3 1.74 -3.82 2.86
N ARG A 4 3.04 -3.51 2.82
CA ARG A 4 3.60 -2.35 3.50
C ARG A 4 4.31 -1.47 2.51
N SER A 5 3.99 -0.19 2.45
CA SER A 5 4.81 0.79 1.73
C SER A 5 5.59 1.65 2.71
N TYR A 6 6.92 1.60 2.60
CA TYR A 6 7.79 2.29 3.54
C TYR A 6 7.94 3.76 3.19
N ALA A 7 7.84 4.61 4.21
CA ALA A 7 8.03 6.04 4.07
C ALA A 7 9.53 6.37 4.03
N GLN A 8 10.03 6.74 2.85
CA GLN A 8 11.39 7.21 2.63
C GLN A 8 11.37 8.35 1.61
N ASN A 9 11.40 9.60 2.08
CA ASN A 9 11.21 10.81 1.27
C ASN A 9 9.86 10.85 0.53
N GLY A 10 8.87 10.13 1.05
CA GLY A 10 7.56 9.92 0.42
C GLY A 10 7.13 8.47 0.60
N VAL A 11 5.93 8.15 0.11
CA VAL A 11 5.39 6.79 0.18
C VAL A 11 4.78 6.37 -1.14
N PHE A 12 4.96 5.10 -1.50
CA PHE A 12 4.34 4.54 -2.69
C PHE A 12 2.93 4.05 -2.32
N VAL A 13 1.88 4.63 -2.90
CA VAL A 13 0.51 4.18 -2.66
C VAL A 13 0.09 3.22 -3.77
N PRO A 14 -0.01 1.91 -3.48
CA PRO A 14 -0.32 0.92 -4.49
C PRO A 14 -1.82 0.88 -4.81
N SER A 15 -2.11 0.66 -6.08
CA SER A 15 -3.29 -0.03 -6.57
C SER A 15 -2.89 -1.44 -7.02
N LEU A 16 -3.84 -2.38 -7.04
CA LEU A 16 -3.61 -3.78 -7.36
C LEU A 16 -4.48 -4.23 -8.52
N ALA A 17 -3.91 -5.05 -9.40
CA ALA A 17 -4.65 -5.83 -10.38
C ALA A 17 -4.37 -7.30 -10.14
N PHE A 18 -5.38 -8.06 -9.73
CA PHE A 18 -5.32 -9.51 -9.69
C PHE A 18 -5.63 -10.06 -11.07
N LEU A 19 -4.81 -10.99 -11.53
CA LEU A 19 -4.91 -11.58 -12.85
C LEU A 19 -5.12 -13.10 -12.76
N ASP A 20 -5.76 -13.66 -13.79
CA ASP A 20 -5.92 -15.10 -13.96
C ASP A 20 -4.66 -15.78 -14.54
N ARG A 21 -4.74 -17.09 -14.85
CA ARG A 21 -3.61 -17.84 -15.41
C ARG A 21 -3.15 -17.32 -16.78
N ASN A 22 -4.00 -16.62 -17.51
CA ASN A 22 -3.74 -16.07 -18.84
C ASN A 22 -3.29 -14.61 -18.78
N PHE A 23 -3.06 -14.07 -17.58
CA PHE A 23 -2.74 -12.65 -17.32
C PHE A 23 -3.88 -11.68 -17.63
N GLU A 24 -5.13 -12.17 -17.67
CA GLU A 24 -6.30 -11.31 -17.81
C GLU A 24 -6.74 -10.75 -16.45
N PRO A 25 -7.07 -9.45 -16.32
CA PRO A 25 -7.53 -8.87 -15.07
C PRO A 25 -8.86 -9.47 -14.60
N VAL A 26 -8.89 -9.98 -13.37
CA VAL A 26 -10.10 -10.52 -12.72
C VAL A 26 -10.62 -9.64 -11.59
N ARG A 27 -9.74 -8.85 -10.95
CA ARG A 27 -10.14 -7.90 -9.90
C ARG A 27 -9.17 -6.74 -9.81
N LEU A 28 -9.70 -5.52 -9.70
CA LEU A 28 -8.94 -4.32 -9.37
C LEU A 28 -9.21 -3.93 -7.92
N VAL A 29 -8.17 -3.55 -7.20
CA VAL A 29 -8.28 -2.95 -5.87
C VAL A 29 -7.58 -1.61 -5.91
N THR A 30 -8.36 -0.56 -5.74
CA THR A 30 -7.90 0.82 -5.78
C THR A 30 -8.20 1.49 -4.46
N ASP A 31 -7.64 2.69 -4.26
CA ASP A 31 -7.98 3.55 -3.13
C ASP A 31 -7.81 2.84 -1.77
N LEU A 32 -6.73 2.05 -1.68
CA LEU A 32 -6.41 1.26 -0.49
C LEU A 32 -6.30 2.17 0.73
N VAL A 33 -7.21 2.00 1.69
CA VAL A 33 -7.13 2.66 2.98
C VAL A 33 -5.99 2.04 3.75
N THR A 34 -4.97 2.85 4.02
CA THR A 34 -3.75 2.39 4.67
C THR A 34 -3.45 3.23 5.90
N PRO A 35 -3.64 2.71 7.13
CA PRO A 35 -3.14 3.39 8.31
C PRO A 35 -1.63 3.59 8.22
N TYR A 36 -1.17 4.76 8.67
CA TYR A 36 0.26 5.05 8.79
C TYR A 36 0.78 4.62 10.16
N GLU A 37 1.80 3.79 10.13
CA GLU A 37 2.60 3.37 11.27
C GLU A 37 3.84 4.27 11.38
N PRO A 38 4.02 5.02 12.48
CA PRO A 38 5.18 5.90 12.66
C PRO A 38 6.51 5.17 12.69
N GLU A 39 7.55 5.88 12.25
CA GLU A 39 8.94 5.43 12.36
C GLU A 39 9.39 5.40 13.82
N THR A 40 10.14 4.36 14.17
CA THR A 40 10.83 4.23 15.45
C THR A 40 12.33 4.11 15.21
N TRP A 41 13.12 4.08 16.29
CA TRP A 41 14.58 3.92 16.21
C TRP A 41 15.03 2.65 15.47
N SER A 42 14.20 1.60 15.45
CA SER A 42 14.53 0.29 14.87
C SER A 42 13.70 -0.07 13.63
N ARG A 43 12.70 0.73 13.27
CA ARG A 43 11.73 0.39 12.22
C ARG A 43 11.30 1.63 11.46
N ARG A 44 11.44 1.61 10.13
CA ARG A 44 10.91 2.65 9.25
C ARG A 44 9.40 2.78 9.39
N GLY A 45 8.91 4.01 9.25
CA GLY A 45 7.48 4.27 9.14
C GLY A 45 6.93 3.69 7.84
N PHE A 46 5.67 3.26 7.84
CA PHE A 46 5.03 2.69 6.64
C PHE A 46 3.53 2.86 6.65
N LEU A 47 2.95 2.80 5.44
CA LEU A 47 1.52 2.54 5.24
C LEU A 47 1.29 1.03 5.20
N GLU A 48 0.29 0.52 5.92
CA GLU A 48 -0.07 -0.91 5.89
C GLU A 48 -1.45 -1.14 5.28
N ALA A 49 -1.55 -2.13 4.39
CA ALA A 49 -2.81 -2.61 3.83
C ALA A 49 -2.96 -4.11 4.01
N TRP A 50 -4.20 -4.55 4.24
CA TRP A 50 -4.58 -5.95 4.22
C TRP A 50 -5.53 -6.19 3.05
N VAL A 51 -5.14 -7.04 2.13
CA VAL A 51 -5.93 -7.35 0.94
C VAL A 51 -6.23 -8.86 0.92
N PRO A 52 -7.51 -9.26 0.95
CA PRO A 52 -7.86 -10.67 0.80
C PRO A 52 -7.49 -11.15 -0.60
N VAL A 53 -7.02 -12.40 -0.68
CA VAL A 53 -6.66 -13.07 -1.93
C VAL A 53 -7.54 -14.29 -2.06
N PHE A 54 -8.13 -14.49 -3.24
CA PHE A 54 -9.11 -15.54 -3.51
C PHE A 54 -8.63 -16.46 -4.63
N PRO A 55 -7.70 -17.39 -4.37
CA PRO A 55 -7.25 -18.34 -5.40
C PRO A 55 -8.39 -19.20 -5.97
N GLY A 56 -9.45 -19.46 -5.20
CA GLY A 56 -10.64 -20.16 -5.67
C GLY A 56 -11.43 -19.42 -6.75
N GLN A 57 -11.27 -18.09 -6.84
CA GLN A 57 -11.91 -17.23 -7.84
C GLN A 57 -11.03 -16.95 -9.06
N GLY A 58 -9.95 -17.73 -9.23
CA GLY A 58 -9.07 -17.60 -10.39
C GLY A 58 -7.92 -16.61 -10.21
N GLU A 59 -7.76 -15.95 -9.06
CA GLU A 59 -6.61 -15.07 -8.79
C GLU A 59 -5.30 -15.87 -8.74
N ARG A 60 -4.37 -15.57 -9.63
CA ARG A 60 -3.10 -16.31 -9.79
C ARG A 60 -1.89 -15.40 -9.78
N TRP A 61 -2.04 -14.19 -10.30
CA TRP A 61 -1.00 -13.16 -10.28
C TRP A 61 -1.54 -11.88 -9.66
N VAL A 62 -0.62 -11.04 -9.19
CA VAL A 62 -0.94 -9.67 -8.77
C VAL A 62 0.07 -8.72 -9.36
N VAL A 63 -0.42 -7.63 -9.94
CA VAL A 63 0.39 -6.49 -10.37
C VAL A 63 0.20 -5.39 -9.34
N LEU A 64 1.30 -4.94 -8.77
CA LEU A 64 1.36 -3.70 -7.99
C LEU A 64 1.73 -2.55 -8.91
N TYR A 65 0.91 -1.50 -8.89
CA TYR A 65 1.15 -0.28 -9.65
C TYR A 65 0.64 0.92 -8.86
N THR A 66 0.88 2.13 -9.34
CA THR A 66 0.28 3.35 -8.78
C THR A 66 -0.35 4.13 -9.92
N ARG A 67 -1.49 4.77 -9.68
CA ARG A 67 -2.21 5.58 -10.67
C ARG A 67 -1.82 7.04 -10.53
N SER A 68 -2.00 7.83 -11.59
CA SER A 68 -1.82 9.28 -11.52
C SER A 68 -2.69 9.94 -10.45
N SER A 69 -3.88 9.41 -10.21
CA SER A 69 -4.77 9.86 -9.12
C SER A 69 -4.19 9.57 -7.73
N ASP A 70 -3.54 8.42 -7.56
CA ASP A 70 -2.90 8.05 -6.30
C ASP A 70 -1.73 9.00 -6.04
N LEU A 71 -0.93 9.31 -7.07
CA LEU A 71 0.20 10.24 -7.00
C LEU A 71 -0.18 11.69 -6.72
N ALA A 72 -1.38 12.12 -7.09
CA ALA A 72 -1.88 13.47 -6.81
C ALA A 72 -2.24 13.67 -5.33
N GLY A 73 -2.36 12.59 -4.57
CA GLY A 73 -2.68 12.61 -3.14
C GLY A 73 -1.47 12.82 -2.24
N GLN A 74 -1.75 12.85 -0.95
CA GLN A 74 -0.74 12.89 0.12
C GLN A 74 -1.30 12.21 1.37
N THR A 75 -0.41 11.65 2.18
CA THR A 75 -0.76 11.16 3.51
C THR A 75 -0.49 12.27 4.52
N VAL A 76 -1.51 12.66 5.28
CA VAL A 76 -1.38 13.63 6.36
C VAL A 76 -1.46 12.88 7.69
N ILE A 77 -0.43 13.05 8.53
CA ILE A 77 -0.39 12.43 9.85
C ILE A 77 -0.42 13.51 10.93
N GLU A 78 -1.17 13.25 12.00
CA GLU A 78 -1.16 14.12 13.17
C GLU A 78 0.18 14.03 13.89
N ALA A 79 0.77 15.18 14.22
CA ALA A 79 2.05 15.24 14.92
C ALA A 79 1.88 15.37 16.43
N GLY A 80 0.86 14.74 17.04
CA GLY A 80 0.56 14.91 18.47
C GLY A 80 0.11 16.35 18.83
N ALA A 81 -0.32 16.53 20.09
CA ALA A 81 -0.97 17.75 20.53
C ALA A 81 -0.10 19.01 20.31
N GLY A 82 -0.67 19.99 19.60
CA GLY A 82 -0.06 21.30 19.37
C GLY A 82 1.01 21.38 18.27
N LYS A 83 1.32 20.27 17.56
CA LYS A 83 2.25 20.31 16.42
C LYS A 83 1.50 20.36 15.09
N LYS A 84 2.12 21.00 14.10
CA LYS A 84 1.59 21.03 12.73
C LYS A 84 1.52 19.61 12.17
N PRO A 85 0.45 19.24 11.45
CA PRO A 85 0.38 17.96 10.76
C PRO A 85 1.60 17.76 9.86
N LYS A 86 2.10 16.52 9.82
CA LYS A 86 3.19 16.15 8.92
C LYS A 86 2.59 15.60 7.64
N VAL A 87 3.04 16.13 6.51
CA VAL A 87 2.64 15.69 5.18
C VAL A 87 3.70 14.73 4.64
N ILE A 88 3.26 13.60 4.10
CA ILE A 88 4.08 12.62 3.41
C ILE A 88 3.59 12.57 1.95
N PRO A 89 4.40 13.00 0.97
CA PRO A 89 3.99 13.00 -0.43
C PRO A 89 3.90 11.57 -0.98
N HIS A 90 2.99 11.35 -1.92
CA HIS A 90 2.95 10.11 -2.69
C HIS A 90 3.99 10.15 -3.81
N VAL A 91 4.71 9.06 -4.03
CA VAL A 91 5.84 9.01 -4.97
C VAL A 91 5.72 7.86 -5.97
N THR A 92 6.30 8.06 -7.16
CA THR A 92 6.29 7.09 -8.26
C THR A 92 7.14 5.84 -8.00
N LYS A 93 8.11 5.95 -7.09
CA LYS A 93 9.07 4.89 -6.75
C LYS A 93 9.23 4.87 -5.24
N GLY A 94 9.22 3.68 -4.67
CA GLY A 94 9.40 3.47 -3.24
C GLY A 94 9.66 2.01 -2.94
N GLU A 95 9.72 1.69 -1.66
CA GLU A 95 9.92 0.33 -1.17
C GLU A 95 8.58 -0.27 -0.72
N VAL A 96 8.30 -1.49 -1.17
CA VAL A 96 7.10 -2.23 -0.78
C VAL A 96 7.47 -3.60 -0.24
N GLY A 97 6.97 -3.92 0.95
CA GLY A 97 7.01 -5.26 1.51
C GLY A 97 5.71 -6.01 1.22
N LEU A 98 5.81 -7.22 0.69
CA LEU A 98 4.68 -8.12 0.46
C LEU A 98 4.84 -9.36 1.35
N LYS A 99 3.77 -9.75 2.04
CA LYS A 99 3.74 -10.98 2.82
C LYS A 99 2.41 -11.69 2.65
N MET A 100 2.46 -12.98 2.30
CA MET A 100 1.30 -13.86 2.45
C MET A 100 1.13 -14.19 3.93
N VAL A 101 -0.08 -14.01 4.42
CA VAL A 101 -0.43 -14.26 5.82
C VAL A 101 -1.58 -15.25 5.76
N GLU A 102 -1.38 -16.41 6.36
CA GLU A 102 -2.45 -17.38 6.62
C GLU A 102 -3.33 -16.79 7.72
N GLN A 103 -4.65 -16.84 7.55
CA GLN A 103 -5.56 -16.59 8.66
C GLN A 103 -5.60 -17.88 9.47
N ASP A 104 -5.06 -17.83 10.69
CA ASP A 104 -5.24 -18.87 11.71
C ASP A 104 -6.72 -18.98 12.13
#